data_AF-A0A0F2N9W1-F1
#
_entry.id   AF-A0A0F2N9W1-F1
#
_cell.length_a   1.000
_cell.length_b   1.000
_cell.length_c   1.000
_cell.angle_alpha   90.00
_cell.angle_beta   90.00
_cell.angle_gamma   90.00
#
_symmetry.space_group_name_H-M   'P 1'
#
loop_
_entity.id
_entity.type
_entity.pdbx_description
1 polymer ?
#
loop_
_entity_poly.entity_id
_entity_poly.type
_entity_poly.pdbx_seq_one_letter_code
_entity_poly.pdbx_strand_id
1 'polypeptide(L)'
;MSAGYEFLQKTLLQARLNRLKHGDESRDDSRPVTDWAMIAGEHMGHLLGAIRVQDWAEVEREILHISGPLLELHEALRRNGLIRDRKE
;
A
#
# COMPACT_ATOMS: atom_id res chain seq x y z
N MET A 1 4.02 23.21 -0.75
CA MET A 1 4.24 21.78 -0.43
C MET A 1 4.91 21.12 -1.63
N SER A 2 5.80 20.16 -1.42
CA SER A 2 6.40 19.41 -2.54
C SER A 2 5.44 18.34 -3.06
N ALA A 3 5.59 17.95 -4.33
CA ALA A 3 4.81 16.87 -4.93
C ALA A 3 4.93 15.55 -4.14
N GLY A 4 6.12 15.28 -3.59
CA GLY A 4 6.35 14.11 -2.73
C GLY A 4 5.54 14.14 -1.42
N TYR A 5 5.39 15.32 -0.81
CA TYR A 5 4.57 15.45 0.40
C TYR A 5 3.09 15.18 0.11
N GLU A 6 2.57 15.69 -1.02
CA GLU A 6 1.18 15.44 -1.43
C GLU A 6 0.92 13.96 -1.70
N PHE A 7 1.86 13.28 -2.38
CA PHE A 7 1.77 11.85 -2.65
C PHE A 7 1.72 11.00 -1.37
N LEU A 8 2.57 11.33 -0.38
CA LEU A 8 2.55 10.66 0.93
C LEU A 8 1.21 10.85 1.65
N GLN A 9 0.63 12.05 1.60
CA GLN A 9 -0.69 12.32 2.18
C GLN A 9 -1.79 11.51 1.49
N LYS A 10 -1.77 11.41 0.14
CA LYS A 10 -2.71 10.55 -0.61
C LYS A 10 -2.57 9.08 -0.23
N THR A 11 -1.33 8.60 -0.05
CA THR A 11 -1.04 7.22 0.37
C THR A 11 -1.60 6.93 1.76
N LEU A 12 -1.33 7.81 2.74
CA LEU A 12 -1.86 7.68 4.10
C LEU A 12 -3.38 7.73 4.13
N LEU A 13 -3.99 8.62 3.34
CA LEU A 13 -5.44 8.70 3.21
C LEU A 13 -6.01 7.41 2.60
N GLN A 14 -5.40 6.87 1.54
CA GLN A 14 -5.85 5.63 0.90
C GLN A 14 -5.76 4.44 1.86
N ALA A 15 -4.65 4.30 2.61
CA ALA A 15 -4.50 3.27 3.63
C ALA A 15 -5.61 3.36 4.69
N ARG A 16 -5.87 4.58 5.19
CA ARG A 16 -6.97 4.84 6.13
C ARG A 16 -8.34 4.50 5.54
N LEU A 17 -8.61 4.90 4.30
CA LEU A 17 -9.89 4.62 3.63
C LEU A 17 -10.10 3.11 3.41
N ASN A 18 -9.04 2.37 3.09
CA ASN A 18 -9.12 0.91 2.95
C ASN A 18 -9.53 0.25 4.28
N ARG A 19 -8.90 0.66 5.39
CA ARG A 19 -9.26 0.21 6.74
C ARG A 19 -10.72 0.52 7.10
N LEU A 20 -11.20 1.73 6.78
CA LEU A 20 -12.59 2.12 7.03
C LEU A 20 -13.61 1.37 6.17
N LYS A 21 -13.29 1.13 4.89
CA LYS A 21 -14.20 0.51 3.92
C LYS A 21 -14.50 -0.96 4.24
N HIS A 22 -13.56 -1.67 4.84
CA HIS A 22 -13.73 -3.08 5.20
C HIS A 22 -14.41 -3.30 6.55
N GLY A 23 -14.79 -2.23 7.27
CA GLY A 23 -15.69 -2.26 8.43
C GLY A 23 -15.14 -2.94 9.68
N ASP A 24 -13.92 -3.45 9.63
CA ASP A 24 -13.27 -4.19 10.70
C ASP A 24 -11.76 -3.95 10.64
N GLU A 25 -11.31 -2.86 11.26
CA GLU A 25 -9.87 -2.53 11.36
C GLU A 25 -9.07 -3.70 11.94
N SER A 26 -9.69 -4.55 12.77
CA SER A 26 -9.06 -5.73 13.35
C SER A 26 -8.73 -6.81 12.32
N ARG A 27 -9.48 -6.90 11.21
CA ARG A 27 -9.17 -7.81 10.09
C ARG A 27 -7.92 -7.38 9.32
N ASP A 28 -7.74 -6.08 9.14
CA ASP A 28 -6.54 -5.58 8.47
C ASP A 28 -5.32 -5.63 9.41
N ASP A 29 -5.51 -5.39 10.71
CA ASP A 29 -4.45 -5.55 11.72
C ASP A 29 -3.98 -7.01 11.86
N SER A 30 -4.91 -7.96 11.76
CA SER A 30 -4.64 -9.40 11.81
C SER A 30 -4.33 -10.02 10.45
N ARG A 31 -4.39 -9.26 9.36
CA ARG A 31 -4.11 -9.76 8.01
C ARG A 31 -2.65 -10.27 7.94
N PRO A 32 -2.43 -11.50 7.45
CA PRO A 32 -1.08 -12.04 7.29
C PRO A 32 -0.18 -11.15 6.45
N VAL A 33 1.11 -11.11 6.81
CA VAL A 33 2.16 -10.42 6.04
C VAL A 33 2.17 -10.87 4.57
N THR A 34 1.95 -12.17 4.33
CA THR A 34 1.86 -12.74 2.98
C THR A 34 0.73 -12.12 2.18
N ASP A 35 -0.42 -11.87 2.78
CA ASP A 35 -1.59 -11.35 2.07
C ASP A 35 -1.36 -9.89 1.68
N TRP A 36 -0.74 -9.09 2.55
CA TRP A 36 -0.32 -7.73 2.19
C TRP A 36 0.66 -7.71 1.03
N ALA A 37 1.63 -8.63 1.02
CA ALA A 37 2.56 -8.78 -0.09
C ALA A 37 1.85 -9.21 -1.39
N MET A 38 0.87 -10.11 -1.31
CA MET A 38 0.09 -10.54 -2.46
C MET A 38 -0.75 -9.40 -3.06
N ILE A 39 -1.40 -8.59 -2.22
CA ILE A 39 -2.17 -7.41 -2.68
C ILE A 39 -1.25 -6.41 -3.37
N ALA A 40 -0.08 -6.12 -2.78
CA ALA A 40 0.90 -5.25 -3.42
C ALA A 40 1.37 -5.82 -4.78
N GLY A 41 1.55 -7.15 -4.87
CA GLY A 41 1.90 -7.84 -6.11
C GLY A 41 0.80 -7.78 -7.17
N GLU A 42 -0.47 -7.91 -6.78
CA GLU A 42 -1.62 -7.76 -7.68
C GLU A 42 -1.67 -6.37 -8.31
N HIS A 43 -1.59 -5.32 -7.50
CA HIS A 43 -1.56 -3.94 -8.00
C HIS A 43 -0.31 -3.63 -8.81
N MET A 44 0.84 -4.26 -8.51
CA MET A 44 2.01 -4.19 -9.38
C MET A 44 1.72 -4.80 -10.76
N GLY A 45 0.99 -5.91 -10.83
CA GLY A 45 0.54 -6.50 -12.10
C GLY A 45 -0.33 -5.54 -12.91
N HIS A 46 -1.30 -4.87 -12.27
CA HIS A 46 -2.13 -3.85 -12.90
C HIS A 46 -1.32 -2.64 -13.38
N LEU A 47 -0.39 -2.15 -12.56
CA LEU A 47 0.52 -1.07 -12.93
C LEU A 47 1.31 -1.41 -14.19
N LEU A 48 1.89 -2.61 -14.27
CA LEU A 48 2.62 -3.06 -15.46
C LEU A 48 1.71 -3.16 -16.68
N GLY A 49 0.47 -3.62 -16.48
CA GLY A 49 -0.57 -3.63 -17.51
C GLY A 49 -0.88 -2.23 -18.06
N ALA A 50 -1.05 -1.25 -17.17
CA ALA A 50 -1.33 0.15 -17.48
C ALA A 50 -0.18 0.83 -18.23
N ILE A 51 1.06 0.63 -17.77
CA ILE A 51 2.27 1.12 -18.44
C ILE A 51 2.34 0.60 -19.88
N ARG A 52 2.05 -0.69 -20.08
CA ARG A 52 2.10 -1.32 -21.41
C ARG A 52 1.15 -0.66 -22.42
N VAL A 53 0.00 -0.17 -21.97
CA VAL A 53 -0.99 0.51 -22.81
C VAL A 53 -0.95 2.04 -22.70
N GLN A 54 0.04 2.58 -21.96
CA GLN A 54 0.21 4.03 -21.73
C GLN A 54 -1.00 4.71 -21.08
N ASP A 55 -1.72 3.98 -20.22
CA ASP A 55 -2.81 4.56 -19.43
C ASP A 55 -2.25 5.25 -18.18
N TRP A 56 -1.87 6.51 -18.31
CA TRP A 56 -1.21 7.26 -17.25
C TRP A 56 -2.09 7.55 -16.03
N ALA A 57 -3.41 7.62 -16.23
CA ALA A 57 -4.35 7.79 -15.14
C ALA A 57 -4.41 6.52 -14.28
N GLU A 58 -4.46 5.36 -14.94
CA GLU A 58 -4.37 4.06 -14.27
C GLU A 58 -3.00 3.85 -13.61
N VAL A 59 -1.92 4.30 -14.24
CA VAL A 59 -0.57 4.28 -13.62
C VAL A 59 -0.55 5.04 -12.30
N GLU A 60 -1.04 6.29 -12.27
CA GLU A 60 -1.09 7.07 -11.02
C GLU A 60 -1.95 6.36 -9.97
N ARG A 61 -3.09 5.81 -10.39
CA ARG A 61 -3.99 5.06 -9.51
C ARG A 61 -3.32 3.84 -8.91
N GLU A 62 -2.69 2.99 -9.71
CA GLU A 62 -2.07 1.76 -9.23
C GLU A 62 -0.83 2.04 -8.37
N ILE A 63 -0.07 3.11 -8.62
CA ILE A 63 1.00 3.55 -7.71
C ILE A 63 0.48 3.81 -6.29
N LEU A 64 -0.68 4.48 -6.15
CA LEU A 64 -1.32 4.70 -4.85
C LEU A 64 -1.82 3.38 -4.23
N HIS A 65 -2.38 2.48 -5.04
CA HIS A 65 -2.87 1.17 -4.60
C HIS A 65 -1.75 0.17 -4.27
N ILE A 66 -0.52 0.40 -4.72
CA ILE A 66 0.66 -0.36 -4.26
C ILE A 66 1.18 0.24 -2.95
N SER A 67 1.25 1.57 -2.88
CA SER A 67 1.90 2.27 -1.77
C SER A 67 1.19 2.06 -0.43
N GLY A 68 -0.15 2.02 -0.43
CA GLY A 68 -0.96 1.71 0.76
C GLY A 68 -0.65 0.31 1.33
N PRO A 69 -0.83 -0.78 0.56
CA PRO A 69 -0.47 -2.13 0.97
C PRO A 69 1.00 -2.33 1.35
N LEU A 70 1.94 -1.61 0.73
CA LEU A 70 3.35 -1.66 1.15
C LEU A 70 3.57 -1.01 2.53
N LEU A 71 2.87 0.08 2.83
CA LEU A 71 2.87 0.67 4.17
C LEU A 71 2.29 -0.33 5.18
N GLU A 72 1.14 -0.92 4.88
CA GLU A 72 0.47 -1.93 5.71
C GLU A 72 1.35 -3.17 5.93
N LEU A 73 2.02 -3.64 4.88
CA LEU A 73 2.99 -4.73 4.94
C LEU A 73 4.14 -4.39 5.90
N HIS A 74 4.70 -3.19 5.79
CA HIS A 74 5.78 -2.73 6.67
C HIS A 74 5.31 -2.66 8.13
N GLU A 75 4.10 -2.14 8.39
CA GLU A 75 3.52 -2.13 9.73
C GLU A 75 3.28 -3.55 10.26
N ALA A 76 2.75 -4.46 9.44
CA ALA A 76 2.53 -5.85 9.81
C ALA A 76 3.86 -6.56 10.13
N LEU A 77 4.91 -6.35 9.33
CA LEU A 77 6.26 -6.88 9.58
C LEU A 77 6.81 -6.40 10.93
N ARG A 78 6.60 -5.12 11.28
CA ARG A 78 6.98 -4.57 12.60
C ARG A 78 6.16 -5.16 13.73
N ARG A 79 4.83 -5.21 13.62
CA ARG A 79 3.92 -5.79 14.63
C ARG A 79 4.26 -7.25 14.95
N ASN A 80 4.64 -8.02 13.93
CA ASN A 80 5.04 -9.42 14.07
C ASN A 80 6.52 -9.61 14.46
N GLY A 81 7.29 -8.54 14.68
CA GLY A 81 8.69 -8.62 15.10
C GLY A 81 9.65 -9.20 14.05
N LEU A 82 9.24 -9.26 12.78
CA LEU A 82 10.02 -9.82 11.68
C LEU A 82 11.10 -8.86 11.16
N ILE A 83 10.91 -7.56 11.39
CA ILE A 83 11.90 -6.51 11.14
C ILE A 83 12.03 -5.62 12.38
N ARG A 84 13.22 -5.08 12.61
CA ARG A 84 13.48 -4.08 13.67
C ARG A 84 13.81 -2.74 13.04
N ASP A 85 13.59 -1.66 13.79
CA ASP A 85 14.16 -0.36 13.45
C ASP A 85 15.67 -0.50 13.26
N ARG A 86 16.11 -0.47 12.00
CA ARG A 86 17.52 -0.16 11.74
C ARG A 86 17.65 1.32 12.06
N LYS A 87 18.44 1.64 13.08
CA LYS A 87 19.01 2.98 13.23
C LYS A 87 20.01 3.13 12.08
N GLU A 88 19.54 3.61 10.93
CA GLU A 88 20.41 4.19 9.91
C GLU A 88 20.86 5.58 10.35
#